data_AF-A0A6N9BAD7-F1
#
_entry.id   AF-A0A6N9BAD7-F1
#
_cell.length_a   1.000
_cell.length_b   1.000
_cell.length_c   1.000
_cell.angle_alpha   90.00
_cell.angle_beta   90.00
_cell.angle_gamma   90.00
#
_symmetry.space_group_name_H-M   'P 1'
#
loop_
_entity.id
_entity.type
_entity.pdbx_description
1 polymer ?
#
loop_
_entity_poly.entity_id
_entity_poly.type
_entity_poly.pdbx_seq_one_letter_code
_entity_poly.pdbx_strand_id
1 'polypeptide(L)'
;MPQDLLSPPELSQLLAPQAEAVCRHYLSAGKKSGNSWIVGNLFNEPGRSLTVCIKGNASRLGRWTDHSTGEYGDLLDLIRHNRGYRSLGPAMAEARRFLGIAHPSRPRPAKPGGPQAPA
;
A
#
# COMPACT_ATOMS: atom_id res chain seq x y z
N MET A 1 10.81 -6.90 -26.05
CA MET A 1 11.24 -6.95 -24.64
C MET A 1 9.99 -7.13 -23.77
N PRO A 2 9.71 -8.30 -23.16
CA PRO A 2 8.48 -8.47 -22.39
C PRO A 2 8.74 -8.02 -20.94
N GLN A 3 8.69 -6.71 -20.67
CA GLN A 3 8.78 -6.18 -19.30
C GLN A 3 7.41 -5.75 -18.72
N ASP A 4 6.32 -6.05 -19.43
CA ASP A 4 4.97 -5.58 -19.12
C ASP A 4 3.96 -6.71 -18.85
N LEU A 5 4.35 -7.75 -18.10
CA LEU A 5 3.42 -8.87 -17.86
C LEU A 5 2.31 -8.58 -16.83
N LEU A 6 2.38 -7.46 -16.09
CA LEU A 6 1.35 -7.07 -15.12
C LEU A 6 0.97 -5.61 -15.30
N SER A 7 -0.30 -5.41 -15.60
CA SER A 7 -0.97 -4.11 -15.76
C SER A 7 -1.12 -3.40 -14.41
N PRO A 8 -1.32 -2.07 -14.39
CA PRO A 8 -1.64 -1.31 -13.17
C PRO A 8 -2.75 -1.93 -12.29
N PRO A 9 -3.92 -2.31 -12.83
CA PRO A 9 -4.99 -2.92 -12.01
C PRO A 9 -4.60 -4.27 -11.42
N GLU A 10 -3.80 -5.08 -12.12
CA GLU A 10 -3.33 -6.38 -11.62
C GLU A 10 -2.38 -6.20 -10.43
N LEU A 11 -1.45 -5.23 -10.52
CA LEU A 11 -0.58 -4.89 -9.40
C LEU A 11 -1.37 -4.36 -8.20
N SER A 12 -2.38 -3.52 -8.44
CA SER A 12 -3.27 -3.00 -7.40
C SER A 12 -4.01 -4.14 -6.67
N GLN A 13 -4.54 -5.12 -7.42
CA GLN A 13 -5.18 -6.32 -6.85
C GLN A 13 -4.20 -7.19 -6.04
N LEU A 14 -2.96 -7.33 -6.49
CA LEU A 14 -1.92 -8.06 -5.74
C LEU A 14 -1.45 -7.31 -4.49
N LEU A 15 -1.47 -5.97 -4.51
CA LEU A 15 -1.16 -5.13 -3.35
C LEU A 15 -2.28 -5.13 -2.31
N ALA A 16 -3.55 -5.22 -2.73
CA ALA A 16 -4.72 -5.17 -1.85
C ALA A 16 -4.62 -6.09 -0.60
N PRO A 17 -4.30 -7.40 -0.70
CA PRO A 17 -4.12 -8.26 0.47
C PRO A 17 -2.94 -7.86 1.37
N GLN A 18 -2.02 -7.02 0.88
CA GLN A 18 -0.89 -6.47 1.61
C GLN A 18 -1.10 -5.00 2.02
N ALA A 19 -2.33 -4.45 1.91
CA ALA A 19 -2.62 -3.05 2.19
C ALA A 19 -2.09 -2.56 3.55
N GLU A 20 -2.24 -3.35 4.61
CA GLU A 20 -1.70 -3.00 5.93
C GLU A 20 -0.17 -2.89 5.92
N ALA A 21 0.52 -3.78 5.20
CA ALA A 21 1.99 -3.74 5.09
C ALA A 21 2.45 -2.55 4.24
N VAL A 22 1.74 -2.24 3.15
CA VAL A 22 1.99 -1.05 2.33
C VAL A 22 1.83 0.21 3.17
N CYS A 23 0.73 0.33 3.92
CA CYS A 23 0.51 1.47 4.81
C CYS A 23 1.58 1.59 5.88
N ARG A 24 2.01 0.48 6.52
CA ARG A 24 3.11 0.52 7.49
C ARG A 24 4.44 0.97 6.89
N HIS A 25 4.68 0.66 5.62
CA HIS A 25 5.94 0.99 4.95
C HIS A 25 5.98 2.44 4.46
N TYR A 26 4.92 2.91 3.81
CA TYR A 26 4.87 4.24 3.19
C TYR A 26 4.19 5.30 4.06
N LEU A 27 3.27 4.90 4.95
CA LEU A 27 2.42 5.76 5.78
C LEU A 27 2.63 5.46 7.27
N SER A 28 3.88 5.35 7.71
CA SER A 28 4.28 4.98 9.08
C SER A 28 3.82 5.96 10.17
N ALA A 29 3.57 7.23 9.85
CA ALA A 29 3.00 8.24 10.76
C ALA A 29 1.49 8.03 10.99
N GLY A 30 0.86 7.22 10.15
CA GLY A 30 -0.52 6.82 10.32
C GLY A 30 -0.69 5.70 11.35
N LYS A 31 -1.95 5.37 11.64
CA LYS A 31 -2.31 4.32 12.59
C LYS A 31 -3.44 3.47 12.06
N LYS A 32 -3.43 2.20 12.44
CA LYS A 32 -4.54 1.29 12.18
C LYS A 32 -5.72 1.62 13.10
N SER A 33 -6.90 1.80 12.51
CA SER A 33 -8.18 2.00 13.17
C SER A 33 -9.20 1.00 12.61
N GLY A 34 -9.40 -0.10 13.33
CA GLY A 34 -10.28 -1.20 12.90
C GLY A 34 -9.84 -1.81 11.57
N ASN A 35 -10.68 -1.64 10.55
CA ASN A 35 -10.50 -2.13 9.18
C ASN A 35 -9.75 -1.15 8.26
N SER A 36 -9.40 0.03 8.76
CA SER A 36 -8.79 1.10 7.98
C SER A 36 -7.47 1.56 8.60
N TRP A 37 -6.60 2.15 7.78
CA TRP A 37 -5.44 2.92 8.19
C TRP A 37 -5.76 4.40 8.06
N ILE A 38 -5.46 5.18 9.08
CA ILE A 38 -5.74 6.62 9.12
C ILE A 38 -4.41 7.36 9.21
N VAL A 39 -4.19 8.33 8.33
CA VAL A 39 -2.98 9.18 8.27
C VAL A 39 -3.38 10.61 7.85
N GLY A 40 -2.45 11.56 7.94
CA GLY A 40 -2.68 12.93 7.47
C GLY A 40 -2.85 12.98 5.96
N ASN A 41 -1.91 12.40 5.20
CA ASN A 41 -1.97 12.42 3.74
C ASN A 41 -1.07 11.33 3.11
N LEU A 42 -0.99 11.33 1.78
CA LEU A 42 -0.15 10.43 0.99
C LEU A 42 1.36 10.64 1.20
N PHE A 43 1.78 11.77 1.75
CA PHE A 43 3.19 12.11 2.00
C PHE A 43 3.67 11.68 3.39
N ASN A 44 2.90 10.83 4.09
CA ASN A 44 3.20 10.36 5.43
C ASN A 44 3.19 11.46 6.50
N GLU A 45 2.45 12.55 6.27
CA GLU A 45 2.26 13.55 7.32
C GLU A 45 1.27 13.01 8.37
N PRO A 46 1.47 13.30 9.67
CA PRO A 46 0.56 12.88 10.72
C PRO A 46 -0.79 13.57 10.57
N GLY A 47 -1.88 12.87 10.89
CA GLY A 47 -3.22 13.43 10.82
C GLY A 47 -4.31 12.37 10.66
N ARG A 48 -5.48 12.81 10.20
CA ARG A 48 -6.66 11.95 10.06
C ARG A 48 -7.49 12.23 8.79
N SER A 49 -6.91 12.90 7.81
CA SER A 49 -7.61 13.28 6.59
C SER A 49 -7.66 12.14 5.59
N LEU A 50 -6.61 11.31 5.51
CA LEU A 50 -6.55 10.18 4.60
C LEU A 50 -6.87 8.86 5.29
N THR A 51 -7.78 8.11 4.69
CA THR A 51 -8.18 6.78 5.15
C THR A 51 -7.90 5.74 4.05
N VAL A 52 -7.20 4.66 4.40
CA VAL A 52 -6.96 3.49 3.53
C VAL A 52 -7.71 2.28 4.06
N CYS A 53 -8.48 1.58 3.24
CA CYS A 53 -9.10 0.33 3.63
C CYS A 53 -8.07 -0.81 3.61
N ILE A 54 -7.69 -1.32 4.78
CA ILE A 54 -6.67 -2.39 4.93
C ILE A 54 -7.26 -3.77 5.19
N LYS A 55 -8.57 -3.84 5.50
CA LYS A 55 -9.35 -5.07 5.65
C LYS A 55 -10.78 -4.82 5.17
N GLY A 56 -11.40 -5.80 4.52
CA GLY A 56 -12.79 -5.69 4.07
C GLY A 56 -13.04 -6.40 2.75
N ASN A 57 -14.07 -5.99 2.02
CA ASN A 57 -14.39 -6.55 0.71
C ASN A 57 -13.26 -6.27 -0.31
N ALA A 58 -13.13 -7.15 -1.30
CA ALA A 58 -12.10 -7.04 -2.32
C ALA A 58 -12.20 -5.71 -3.11
N SER A 59 -13.41 -5.18 -3.31
CA SER A 59 -13.64 -3.94 -4.06
C SER A 59 -13.12 -2.68 -3.36
N ARG A 60 -13.02 -2.69 -2.03
CA ARG A 60 -12.51 -1.56 -1.22
C ARG A 60 -11.12 -1.82 -0.68
N LEU A 61 -10.67 -3.06 -0.58
CA LEU A 61 -9.37 -3.40 -0.03
C LEU A 61 -8.25 -2.71 -0.82
N GLY A 62 -7.39 -1.95 -0.13
CA GLY A 62 -6.33 -1.15 -0.74
C GLY A 62 -6.79 0.18 -1.34
N ARG A 63 -8.08 0.50 -1.33
CA ARG A 63 -8.56 1.83 -1.72
C ARG A 63 -8.27 2.84 -0.62
N TRP A 64 -7.89 4.04 -1.03
CA TRP A 64 -7.72 5.18 -0.13
C TRP A 64 -8.58 6.36 -0.55
N THR A 65 -8.89 7.21 0.42
CA THR A 65 -9.65 8.44 0.23
C THR A 65 -9.11 9.50 1.17
N ASP A 66 -8.83 10.68 0.63
CA ASP A 66 -8.50 11.88 1.37
C ASP A 66 -9.77 12.72 1.56
N HIS A 67 -10.21 12.88 2.80
CA HIS A 67 -11.40 13.64 3.16
C HIS A 67 -11.18 15.15 3.15
N SER A 68 -9.93 15.62 3.13
CA SER A 68 -9.59 17.05 3.05
C SER A 68 -9.55 17.53 1.60
N THR A 69 -9.00 16.74 0.68
CA THR A 69 -8.93 17.11 -0.76
C THR A 69 -10.06 16.52 -1.59
N GLY A 70 -10.73 15.47 -1.10
CA GLY A 70 -11.73 14.71 -1.86
C GLY A 70 -11.11 13.72 -2.85
N GLU A 71 -9.78 13.57 -2.85
CA GLU A 71 -9.08 12.63 -3.72
C GLU A 71 -9.25 11.20 -3.26
N TYR A 72 -9.19 10.27 -4.21
CA TYR A 72 -9.28 8.85 -3.95
C TYR A 72 -8.43 8.08 -4.95
N GLY A 73 -8.04 6.86 -4.58
CA GLY A 73 -7.23 6.02 -5.45
C GLY A 73 -7.02 4.63 -4.87
N ASP A 74 -6.02 3.95 -5.40
CA ASP A 74 -5.60 2.64 -4.93
C ASP A 74 -4.14 2.64 -4.43
N LEU A 75 -3.65 1.48 -3.99
CA LEU A 75 -2.30 1.36 -3.44
C LEU A 75 -1.20 1.69 -4.44
N LEU A 76 -1.42 1.52 -5.74
CA LEU A 76 -0.45 1.89 -6.76
C LEU A 76 -0.37 3.41 -6.89
N ASP A 77 -1.52 4.09 -6.90
CA ASP A 77 -1.55 5.55 -6.81
C ASP A 77 -0.92 6.07 -5.53
N LEU A 78 -1.15 5.41 -4.39
CA LEU A 78 -0.52 5.78 -3.13
C LEU A 78 1.01 5.76 -3.23
N ILE A 79 1.57 4.66 -3.76
CA ILE A 79 3.03 4.53 -3.96
C ILE A 79 3.54 5.63 -4.91
N ARG A 80 2.80 5.90 -5.99
CA ARG A 80 3.13 6.94 -6.96
C ARG A 80 3.24 8.31 -6.30
N HIS A 81 2.22 8.72 -5.54
CA HIS A 81 2.19 10.03 -4.89
C HIS A 81 3.22 10.12 -3.75
N ASN A 82 3.31 9.10 -2.89
CA ASN A 82 4.25 9.07 -1.77
C ASN A 82 5.71 9.18 -2.22
N ARG A 83 6.07 8.56 -3.36
CA ARG A 83 7.41 8.64 -3.95
C ARG A 83 7.63 9.83 -4.88
N GLY A 84 6.59 10.62 -5.17
CA GLY A 84 6.68 11.75 -6.10
C GLY A 84 6.89 11.36 -7.56
N TYR A 85 6.43 10.17 -7.96
CA TYR A 85 6.57 9.69 -9.34
C TYR A 85 5.58 10.40 -10.27
N ARG A 86 6.09 11.00 -11.36
CA ARG A 86 5.26 11.68 -12.38
C ARG A 86 4.51 10.72 -13.30
N SER A 87 4.92 9.46 -13.37
CA SER A 87 4.37 8.46 -14.28
C SER A 87 4.12 7.13 -13.56
N LEU A 88 3.25 6.29 -14.11
CA LEU A 88 2.91 4.99 -13.51
C LEU A 88 4.03 3.95 -13.63
N GLY A 89 4.89 4.01 -14.66
CA GLY A 89 6.00 3.06 -14.85
C GLY A 89 6.88 2.84 -13.61
N PRO A 90 7.49 3.89 -13.02
CA PRO A 90 8.29 3.75 -11.80
C PRO A 90 7.47 3.30 -10.58
N ALA A 91 6.19 3.69 -10.50
CA ALA A 91 5.31 3.22 -9.43
C ALA A 91 5.03 1.71 -9.55
N MET A 92 4.83 1.20 -10.78
CA MET A 92 4.66 -0.23 -11.05
C MET A 92 5.93 -1.02 -10.73
N ALA A 93 7.11 -0.48 -11.04
CA ALA A 93 8.38 -1.10 -10.68
C ALA A 93 8.54 -1.20 -9.14
N GLU A 94 8.21 -0.14 -8.40
CA GLU A 94 8.24 -0.14 -6.93
C GLU A 94 7.19 -1.10 -6.34
N ALA A 95 5.99 -1.15 -6.90
CA ALA A 95 4.95 -2.10 -6.50
C ALA A 95 5.40 -3.55 -6.68
N ARG A 96 6.01 -3.89 -7.82
CA ARG A 96 6.58 -5.23 -8.08
C ARG A 96 7.66 -5.59 -7.06
N ARG A 97 8.56 -4.64 -6.78
CA ARG A 97 9.61 -4.78 -5.76
C ARG A 97 9.01 -5.02 -4.37
N PHE A 98 7.96 -4.29 -4.00
CA PHE A 98 7.27 -4.47 -2.73
C PHE A 98 6.60 -5.85 -2.63
N LEU A 99 5.96 -6.31 -3.71
CA LEU A 99 5.30 -7.62 -3.78
C LEU A 99 6.29 -8.79 -3.77
N GLY A 100 7.59 -8.53 -3.94
CA GLY A 100 8.60 -9.58 -4.08
C GLY A 100 8.44 -10.39 -5.37
N ILE A 101 7.74 -9.85 -6.37
CA ILE A 101 7.70 -10.40 -7.72
C ILE A 101 9.10 -10.18 -8.27
N ALA A 102 9.86 -11.27 -8.38
CA ALA A 102 11.31 -11.23 -8.56
C ALA A 102 11.73 -10.32 -9.73
N HIS A 103 12.48 -9.26 -9.42
CA HIS A 103 13.88 -9.26 -9.83
C HIS A 103 14.69 -9.85 -8.66
N PRO A 104 15.67 -10.74 -8.90
CA PRO A 104 16.37 -11.48 -7.86
C PRO A 104 17.23 -10.53 -7.03
N SER A 105 16.69 -9.98 -5.94
CA SER A 105 17.39 -9.50 -4.74
C SER A 105 16.45 -8.69 -3.84
N ARG A 106 15.92 -9.33 -2.79
CA ARG A 106 16.07 -8.91 -1.38
C ARG A 106 14.98 -9.58 -0.52
N PRO A 107 15.29 -10.03 0.72
CA PRO A 107 14.33 -10.72 1.56
C PRO A 107 13.20 -9.79 2.01
N ARG A 108 11.98 -10.32 1.95
CA ARG A 108 10.75 -9.75 2.51
C ARG A 108 10.97 -9.41 4.00
N PRO A 109 10.51 -8.25 4.51
CA PRO A 109 10.49 -8.04 5.95
C PRO A 109 9.51 -9.04 6.57
N ALA A 110 10.06 -9.99 7.31
CA ALA A 110 9.31 -10.95 8.10
C ALA A 110 8.43 -10.18 9.09
N LYS A 111 7.14 -10.55 9.14
CA LYS A 111 6.26 -10.12 10.22
C LYS A 111 6.78 -10.81 11.49
N PRO A 112 7.11 -10.10 12.59
CA PRO A 112 7.36 -10.79 13.85
C PRO A 112 6.04 -11.43 14.30
N GLY A 113 6.06 -12.74 14.48
CA GLY A 113 4.93 -13.52 14.99
C GLY A 113 4.45 -12.95 16.32
N GLY A 114 3.13 -12.84 16.49
CA GLY A 114 2.54 -12.64 17.80
C GLY A 114 2.84 -13.85 18.69
N PRO A 115 3.08 -13.66 19.99
CA PRO A 115 3.42 -14.77 20.88
C PRO A 115 2.26 -15.76 20.97
N GLN A 116 2.57 -17.02 20.68
CA GLN A 116 1.73 -18.17 21.01
C GLN A 116 1.70 -18.31 22.53
N ALA A 117 0.51 -18.24 23.11
CA ALA A 117 0.30 -18.44 24.54
C ALA A 117 0.61 -19.89 24.93
N PRO A 118 1.32 -20.15 26.05
CA PRO A 118 1.33 -21.47 26.65
C PRO A 118 0.14 -21.67 27.61
N ALA A 119 -0.28 -22.93 27.70
CA ALA A 119 -1.30 -23.47 28.60
C ALA A 119 -0.82 -23.59 30.06
#